data_AF-A0A2E9IPE7-F1
#
_entry.id   AF-A0A2E9IPE7-F1
#
_cell.length_a   1.000
_cell.length_b   1.000
_cell.length_c   1.000
_cell.angle_alpha   90.00
_cell.angle_beta   90.00
_cell.angle_gamma   90.00
#
_symmetry.space_group_name_H-M   'P 1'
#
loop_
_entity.id
_entity.type
_entity.pdbx_description
1 polymer ?
#
loop_
_entity_poly.entity_id
_entity_poly.type
_entity_poly.pdbx_seq_one_letter_code
_entity_poly.pdbx_strand_id
1 'polypeptide(L)'
;MPRPEYDCENCGACCRCFPIFASEADAEREPAIRRETRQLEPHLATQDKAYQMHPLPFLESCAFLKEDQLCRIYATRPAVCRRFEAGSEQCIEARERMGVGRTAH
;
A
#
# COMPACT_ATOMS: atom_id res chain seq x y z
N MET A 1 15.43 -18.66 13.50
CA MET A 1 14.71 -17.49 14.03
C MET A 1 13.36 -17.44 13.35
N PRO A 2 12.25 -17.77 14.03
CA PRO A 2 10.94 -17.61 13.40
C PRO A 2 10.71 -16.12 13.19
N ARG A 3 10.55 -15.71 11.92
CA ARG A 3 10.07 -14.36 11.59
C ARG A 3 8.72 -14.22 12.31
N PRO A 4 8.46 -13.12 13.04
CA PRO A 4 7.15 -12.92 13.62
C PRO A 4 6.13 -13.02 12.48
N GLU A 5 5.09 -13.83 12.66
CA GLU A 5 4.02 -14.00 11.70
C GLU A 5 3.22 -12.70 11.66
N TYR A 6 3.77 -11.71 10.97
CA TYR A 6 3.12 -10.45 10.69
C TYR A 6 2.06 -10.73 9.64
N ASP A 7 0.83 -10.93 10.10
CA ASP A 7 -0.32 -11.11 9.22
C ASP A 7 -0.63 -9.76 8.53
N CYS A 8 0.14 -9.49 7.47
CA CYS A 8 -0.03 -8.34 6.59
C CYS A 8 -1.16 -8.55 5.58
N GLU A 9 -1.84 -9.69 5.66
CA GLU A 9 -3.03 -10.03 4.89
C GLU A 9 -4.28 -9.47 5.59
N ASN A 10 -4.29 -9.31 6.92
CA ASN A 10 -5.39 -8.72 7.67
C ASN A 10 -5.12 -7.35 8.35
N CYS A 11 -3.89 -6.82 8.30
CA CYS A 11 -3.60 -5.59 9.06
C CYS A 11 -3.97 -4.29 8.32
N GLY A 12 -3.79 -4.22 6.99
CA GLY A 12 -4.05 -3.01 6.19
C GLY A 12 -3.29 -1.72 6.61
N ALA A 13 -2.40 -1.79 7.61
CA ALA A 13 -1.85 -0.62 8.31
C ALA A 13 -1.05 0.30 7.38
N CYS A 14 -0.11 -0.27 6.63
CA CYS A 14 0.74 0.46 5.69
C CYS A 14 -0.08 1.13 4.57
N CYS A 15 -1.22 0.53 4.19
CA CYS A 15 -2.11 1.04 3.15
C CYS A 15 -2.94 2.26 3.58
N ARG A 16 -3.03 2.52 4.89
CA ARG A 16 -3.79 3.64 5.46
C ARG A 16 -2.88 4.72 6.07
N CYS A 17 -1.65 4.37 6.42
CA CYS A 17 -0.76 5.24 7.16
C CYS A 17 0.18 6.06 6.26
N PHE A 18 0.63 5.50 5.14
CA PHE A 18 1.68 6.11 4.32
C PHE A 18 1.17 6.43 2.92
N PRO A 19 1.65 7.53 2.31
CA PRO A 19 1.34 7.86 0.94
C PRO A 19 1.97 6.82 0.00
N ILE A 20 1.15 6.20 -0.84
CA ILE A 20 1.57 5.15 -1.77
C ILE A 20 1.49 5.70 -3.18
N PHE A 21 2.63 5.63 -3.86
CA PHE A 21 2.75 5.99 -5.26
C PHE A 21 3.23 4.80 -6.08
N ALA A 22 2.67 4.63 -7.26
CA ALA A 22 3.07 3.61 -8.21
C ALA A 22 3.76 4.25 -9.41
N SER A 23 4.73 3.52 -9.95
CA SER A 23 5.44 3.89 -11.17
C SER A 23 4.58 3.57 -12.39
N GLU A 24 4.93 4.12 -13.55
CA GLU A 24 4.26 3.73 -14.80
C GLU A 24 4.42 2.23 -15.07
N ALA A 25 5.62 1.68 -14.81
CA ALA A 25 5.91 0.26 -14.93
C ALA A 25 5.08 -0.62 -13.97
N ASP A 26 4.71 -0.13 -12.78
CA ASP A 26 3.81 -0.85 -11.89
C ASP A 26 2.38 -0.85 -12.45
N ALA A 27 1.97 0.28 -13.04
CA ALA A 27 0.67 0.42 -13.68
C ALA A 27 0.55 -0.35 -15.02
N GLU A 28 1.67 -0.67 -15.67
CA GLU A 28 1.71 -1.62 -16.80
C GLU A 28 1.55 -3.07 -16.33
N ARG A 29 2.18 -3.44 -15.21
CA ARG A 29 2.01 -4.77 -14.60
C ARG A 29 0.60 -4.97 -14.05
N GLU A 30 0.04 -3.91 -13.48
CA GLU A 30 -1.29 -3.92 -12.90
C GLU A 30 -2.14 -2.79 -13.47
N PRO A 31 -2.88 -3.04 -14.57
CA PRO A 31 -3.70 -2.01 -15.24
C PRO A 31 -4.82 -1.48 -14.34
N ALA A 32 -5.17 -2.20 -13.27
CA ALA A 32 -6.10 -1.72 -12.26
C ALA A 32 -5.58 -0.44 -11.57
N ILE A 33 -4.26 -0.26 -11.42
CA ILE A 33 -3.67 0.98 -10.87
C ILE A 33 -4.10 2.18 -11.71
N ARG A 34 -4.07 2.07 -13.04
CA ARG A 34 -4.50 3.18 -13.92
C ARG A 34 -5.98 3.51 -13.79
N ARG A 35 -6.82 2.53 -13.41
CA ARG A 35 -8.28 2.68 -13.32
C ARG A 35 -8.76 3.14 -11.95
N GLU A 36 -8.20 2.57 -10.89
CA GLU A 36 -8.65 2.77 -9.50
C GLU A 36 -7.87 3.90 -8.79
N THR A 37 -6.79 4.43 -9.38
CA THR A 37 -5.92 5.43 -8.75
C THR A 37 -5.82 6.70 -9.56
N ARG A 38 -5.24 7.76 -8.97
CA ARG A 38 -5.11 9.05 -9.63
C ARG A 38 -3.78 9.17 -10.35
N GLN A 39 -3.80 9.38 -11.66
CA GLN A 39 -2.60 9.75 -12.39
C GLN A 39 -2.12 11.15 -11.96
N LEU A 40 -0.84 11.27 -11.63
CA LEU A 40 -0.21 12.55 -11.33
C LEU A 40 0.02 13.34 -12.61
N GLU A 41 -0.01 14.66 -12.49
CA GLU A 41 0.33 15.53 -13.61
C GLU A 41 1.79 15.36 -14.02
N PRO A 42 2.15 15.52 -15.31
CA PRO A 42 3.48 15.23 -15.82
C PRO A 42 4.61 16.04 -15.15
N HIS A 43 4.29 17.18 -14.55
CA HIS A 43 5.26 18.00 -13.81
C HIS A 43 5.49 17.54 -12.35
N LEU A 44 4.58 16.72 -11.80
CA LEU A 44 4.69 16.07 -10.48
C LEU A 44 5.08 14.59 -10.60
N ALA A 45 4.83 14.00 -11.77
CA ALA A 45 5.14 12.62 -12.06
C ALA A 45 6.64 12.43 -12.29
N THR A 46 7.21 11.40 -11.67
CA THR A 46 8.58 10.94 -11.91
C THR A 46 8.57 9.48 -12.34
N GLN A 47 9.72 8.94 -12.74
CA GLN A 47 9.85 7.55 -13.19
C GLN A 47 9.33 6.53 -12.16
N ASP A 48 9.48 6.81 -10.86
CA ASP A 48 9.05 5.93 -9.75
C ASP A 48 7.68 6.35 -9.16
N LYS A 49 7.11 7.47 -9.64
CA LYS A 49 5.89 8.10 -9.09
C LYS A 49 5.06 8.68 -10.23
N ALA A 50 4.23 7.86 -10.85
CA ALA A 50 3.30 8.29 -11.90
C ALA A 50 1.84 8.28 -11.44
N TYR A 51 1.49 7.37 -10.53
CA TYR A 51 0.14 7.16 -10.04
C TYR A 51 0.09 7.30 -8.52
N GLN A 52 -0.86 8.07 -8.01
CA GLN A 52 -1.13 8.26 -6.60
C GLN A 52 -2.26 7.33 -6.17
N MET A 53 -1.91 6.36 -5.32
CA MET A 53 -2.82 5.35 -4.78
C MET A 53 -3.39 5.76 -3.43
N HIS A 54 -2.58 6.47 -2.63
CA HIS A 54 -2.97 7.04 -1.34
C HIS A 54 -2.08 8.26 -1.03
N PRO A 55 -2.60 9.32 -0.36
CA PRO A 55 -4.00 9.57 -0.05
C PRO A 55 -4.81 9.93 -1.32
N LEU A 56 -6.09 9.58 -1.36
CA LEU A 56 -7.00 10.01 -2.42
C LEU A 56 -8.13 10.84 -1.81
N PRO A 57 -8.64 11.88 -2.50
CA PRO A 57 -9.65 12.78 -1.94
C PRO A 57 -10.96 12.08 -1.52
N PHE A 58 -11.21 10.88 -2.06
CA PHE A 58 -12.41 10.08 -1.79
C PHE A 58 -12.14 8.81 -0.98
N LEU A 59 -10.87 8.52 -0.65
CA LEU A 59 -10.49 7.29 0.04
C LEU A 59 -9.51 7.59 1.17
N GLU A 60 -9.91 7.20 2.38
CA GLU A 60 -9.08 7.26 3.59
C GLU A 60 -7.98 6.17 3.61
N SER A 61 -7.95 5.31 2.60
CA SER A 61 -6.99 4.21 2.47
C SER A 61 -6.54 4.05 1.01
N CYS A 62 -5.57 3.17 0.77
CA CYS A 62 -5.18 2.80 -0.59
C CYS A 62 -6.37 2.24 -1.37
N ALA A 63 -6.51 2.61 -2.65
CA ALA A 63 -7.59 2.17 -3.54
C ALA A 63 -7.82 0.65 -3.61
N PHE A 64 -6.78 -0.14 -3.31
CA PHE A 64 -6.82 -1.60 -3.36
C PHE A 64 -7.03 -2.27 -2.01
N LEU A 65 -7.09 -1.51 -0.92
CA LEU A 65 -7.44 -2.05 0.38
C LEU A 65 -8.96 -2.17 0.46
N LYS A 66 -9.47 -3.40 0.57
CA LYS A 66 -10.91 -3.63 0.78
C LYS A 66 -11.23 -3.78 2.26
N GLU A 67 -12.52 -3.90 2.54
CA GLU A 67 -13.11 -4.09 3.87
C GLU A 67 -12.51 -5.30 4.61
N ASP A 68 -12.14 -6.36 3.89
CA ASP A 68 -11.43 -7.53 4.41
C ASP A 68 -9.96 -7.27 4.81
N GLN A 69 -9.49 -6.02 4.79
CA GLN A 69 -8.10 -5.61 5.05
C GLN A 69 -7.04 -6.22 4.10
N LEU A 70 -7.50 -6.93 3.08
CA LEU A 70 -6.69 -7.58 2.06
C LEU A 70 -6.38 -6.63 0.90
N CYS A 71 -5.12 -6.62 0.48
CA CYS A 71 -4.68 -5.90 -0.70
C CYS A 71 -5.06 -6.69 -1.96
N ARG A 72 -5.96 -6.15 -2.80
CA ARG A 72 -6.39 -6.82 -4.04
C ARG A 72 -5.25 -7.08 -5.03
N ILE A 73 -4.21 -6.26 -4.99
CA ILE A 73 -3.05 -6.34 -5.89
C ILE A 73 -1.82 -6.92 -5.17
N TYR A 74 -2.02 -7.81 -4.18
CA TYR A 74 -0.92 -8.36 -3.38
C TYR A 74 0.21 -8.94 -4.26
N ALA A 75 -0.14 -9.71 -5.28
CA ALA A 75 0.82 -10.37 -6.18
C ALA A 75 1.58 -9.37 -7.06
N THR A 76 0.92 -8.30 -7.48
CA THR A 76 1.40 -7.27 -8.40
C THR A 76 1.77 -5.98 -7.68
N ARG A 77 2.00 -6.05 -6.36
CA ARG A 77 2.31 -4.91 -5.49
C ARG A 77 3.36 -4.01 -6.12
N PRO A 78 3.15 -2.68 -6.11
CA PRO A 78 4.12 -1.75 -6.65
C PRO A 78 5.45 -1.84 -5.89
N ALA A 79 6.54 -1.37 -6.51
CA ALA A 79 7.86 -1.41 -5.91
C ALA A 79 7.91 -0.83 -4.50
N VAL A 80 7.22 0.29 -4.25
CA VAL A 80 7.12 0.90 -2.92
C VAL A 80 6.53 -0.05 -1.88
N CYS A 81 5.44 -0.76 -2.20
CA CYS A 81 4.80 -1.70 -1.27
C CYS A 81 5.67 -2.94 -1.04
N ARG A 82 6.48 -3.35 -2.02
CA ARG A 82 7.44 -4.46 -1.87
C ARG A 82 8.65 -4.08 -1.02
N ARG A 83 9.05 -2.80 -1.00
CA ARG A 83 10.11 -2.30 -0.10
C ARG A 83 9.69 -2.31 1.37
N PHE A 84 8.38 -2.29 1.66
CA PHE A 84 7.87 -2.45 3.01
C PHE A 84 7.94 -3.93 3.43
N GLU A 85 8.96 -4.27 4.21
CA GLU A 85 9.06 -5.59 4.81
C GLU A 85 8.13 -5.70 6.04
N ALA A 86 7.39 -6.81 6.13
CA ALA A 86 6.54 -7.11 7.26
C ALA A 86 7.39 -7.25 8.53
N GLY A 87 7.14 -6.41 9.54
CA GLY A 87 7.96 -6.35 10.75
C GLY A 87 9.10 -5.34 10.75
N SER A 88 9.28 -4.60 9.67
CA SER A 88 10.14 -3.41 9.67
C SER A 88 9.61 -2.36 10.66
N GLU A 89 10.48 -1.46 11.11
CA GLU A 89 10.12 -0.34 11.99
C GLU A 89 8.94 0.47 11.42
N GLN A 90 8.92 0.70 10.11
CA GLN A 90 7.83 1.40 9.43
C GLN A 90 6.50 0.62 9.51
N CYS A 91 6.53 -0.71 9.44
CA CYS A 91 5.35 -1.55 9.59
C CYS A 91 4.81 -1.48 11.03
N ILE A 92 5.70 -1.48 12.03
CA ILE A 92 5.32 -1.38 13.44
C ILE A 92 4.72 0.00 13.72
N GLU A 93 5.39 1.07 13.28
CA GLU A 93 4.92 2.44 13.45
C GLU A 93 3.55 2.66 12.79
N ALA A 94 3.34 2.15 11.57
CA ALA A 94 2.03 2.22 10.92
C ALA A 94 0.94 1.50 11.71
N ARG A 95 1.24 0.33 12.30
CA ARG A 95 0.28 -0.41 13.11
C ARG A 95 -0.10 0.34 14.37
N GLU A 96 0.88 0.96 15.02
CA GLU A 96 0.64 1.78 16.21
C GLU A 96 -0.18 3.04 15.89
N ARG A 97 0.15 3.77 14.83
CA ARG A 97 -0.61 4.95 14.39
C ARG A 97 -2.04 4.61 13.99
N MET A 98 -2.23 3.48 13.31
CA MET A 98 -3.54 3.04 12.84
C MET A 98 -4.33 2.24 13.88
N GLY A 99 -3.74 1.93 15.04
CA GLY A 99 -4.35 1.09 16.07
C GLY A 99 -4.64 -0.36 15.65
N VAL A 100 -4.11 -0.81 14.51
CA VAL A 100 -4.23 -2.19 14.00
C VAL A 100 -3.07 -3.03 14.53
N GLY A 101 -3.09 -3.24 15.85
CA GLY A 101 -2.10 -4.00 16.59
C GLY A 101 -2.74 -5.16 17.35
N ARG A 102 -2.30 -6.38 16.99
CA ARG A 102 -2.61 -7.67 17.63
C ARG A 102 -3.98 -8.27 17.32
N THR A 103 -4.14 -8.84 16.13
CA THR A 103 -4.85 -10.13 16.07
C THR A 103 -3.92 -11.18 16.64
N ALA A 104 -3.95 -11.29 17.97
CA ALA A 104 -3.64 -12.55 18.62
C ALA A 104 -4.70 -13.55 18.14
N HIS A 105 -4.25 -14.70 17.65
CA HIS A 105 -5.00 -15.91 17.92
C HIS A 105 -4.06 -17.03 18.34
#